data_AF-A0A0P8AP34-F1
#
_entry.id   AF-A0A0P8AP34-F1
#
_cell.length_a   1.000
_cell.length_b   1.000
_cell.length_c   1.000
_cell.angle_alpha   90.00
_cell.angle_beta   90.00
_cell.angle_gamma   90.00
#
_symmetry.space_group_name_H-M   'P 1'
#
loop_
_entity.id
_entity.type
_entity.pdbx_description
1 polymer ?
#
loop_
_entity_poly.entity_id
_entity_poly.type
_entity_poly.pdbx_seq_one_letter_code
_entity_poly.pdbx_strand_id
1 'polypeptide(L)'
;MPFIGINNQFGERFVPEFRLGTNDFLTDFDVELVANFLLMKKESVEIYGGFGGRVGDIDGLVIPIGLNAFPFARKDFGFHFELAPLVGDFDYLRGTFGIRYRFID
;
A
#
# COMPACT_ATOMS: atom_id res chain seq x y z
N MET A 1 -12.78 -1.02 3.03
CA MET A 1 -11.83 -0.05 3.62
C MET A 1 -10.95 0.50 2.51
N PRO A 2 -11.45 1.51 1.78
CA PRO A 2 -10.59 2.32 0.93
C PRO A 2 -9.52 3.02 1.78
N PHE A 3 -8.35 3.24 1.19
CA PHE A 3 -7.30 4.07 1.78
C PHE A 3 -6.57 4.88 0.72
N ILE A 4 -5.97 5.98 1.15
CA ILE A 4 -4.93 6.70 0.41
C ILE A 4 -3.58 6.42 1.07
N GLY A 5 -2.57 6.13 0.25
CA GLY A 5 -1.19 5.90 0.70
C GLY A 5 -0.25 6.98 0.17
N ILE A 6 0.67 7.44 1.01
CA ILE A 6 1.78 8.30 0.63
C ILE A 6 3.07 7.63 1.10
N ASN A 7 4.02 7.48 0.19
CA ASN A 7 5.32 6.87 0.45
C ASN A 7 6.45 7.70 -0.16
N ASN A 8 7.65 7.43 0.32
CA ASN A 8 8.88 7.87 -0.33
C ASN A 8 9.80 6.66 -0.50
N GLN A 9 10.47 6.54 -1.64
CA GLN A 9 11.45 5.47 -1.86
C GLN A 9 12.82 5.92 -1.34
N PHE A 10 13.34 5.21 -0.34
CA PHE A 10 14.70 5.39 0.17
C PHE A 10 15.64 4.33 -0.41
N GLY A 11 16.70 4.79 -1.07
CA GLY A 11 17.63 3.91 -1.77
C GLY A 11 16.94 3.11 -2.87
N GLU A 12 17.38 1.86 -3.08
CA GLU A 12 16.88 1.05 -4.19
C GLU A 12 15.56 0.34 -3.92
N ARG A 13 15.27 0.01 -2.65
CA ARG A 13 14.21 -0.97 -2.32
C ARG A 13 13.28 -0.59 -1.17
N PHE A 14 13.68 0.27 -0.24
CA PHE A 14 12.87 0.54 0.96
C PHE A 14 11.83 1.63 0.67
N VAL A 15 10.57 1.34 0.97
CA VAL A 15 9.42 2.21 0.65
C VAL A 15 8.47 2.24 1.85
N PRO A 16 8.79 3.02 2.90
CA PRO A 16 7.85 3.27 3.98
C PRO A 16 6.64 4.03 3.47
N GLU A 17 5.46 3.64 3.92
CA GLU A 17 4.19 4.19 3.49
C GLU A 17 3.31 4.50 4.70
N PHE A 18 2.77 5.72 4.70
CA PHE A 18 1.67 6.10 5.57
C PHE A 18 0.37 5.97 4.80
N ARG A 19 -0.64 5.37 5.43
CA ARG A 19 -1.96 5.14 4.85
C ARG A 19 -3.03 5.72 5.77
N LEU A 20 -3.96 6.44 5.15
CA LEU A 20 -5.17 6.91 5.80
C LEU A 20 -6.37 6.21 5.16
N GLY A 21 -7.04 5.38 5.95
CA GLY A 21 -8.23 4.63 5.56
C GLY A 21 -9.50 5.21 6.16
N THR A 22 -10.63 4.77 5.63
CA THR A 22 -11.96 5.04 6.18
C THR A 22 -12.92 3.90 5.85
N ASN A 23 -14.01 3.81 6.60
CA ASN A 23 -15.19 3.05 6.21
C ASN A 23 -16.08 3.83 5.23
N ASP A 24 -17.20 3.22 4.81
CA ASP A 24 -18.12 3.77 3.81
C ASP A 24 -18.83 5.06 4.27
N PHE A 25 -18.73 5.42 5.56
CA PHE A 25 -19.45 6.54 6.17
C PHE A 25 -18.58 7.77 6.45
N LEU A 26 -17.26 7.73 6.18
CA LEU A 26 -16.31 8.82 6.44
C LEU A 26 -16.27 9.31 7.91
N THR A 27 -16.80 8.53 8.84
CA THR A 27 -16.88 8.86 10.26
C THR A 27 -15.69 8.35 11.05
N ASP A 28 -15.12 7.22 10.61
CA ASP A 28 -14.07 6.52 11.33
C ASP A 28 -12.85 6.41 10.42
N PHE A 29 -11.74 7.01 10.86
CA PHE A 29 -10.48 7.02 10.15
C PHE A 29 -9.54 5.97 10.72
N ASP A 30 -8.88 5.28 9.80
CA ASP A 30 -7.84 4.33 10.13
C ASP A 30 -6.48 4.88 9.76
N VAL A 31 -5.50 4.68 10.63
CA VAL A 31 -4.11 5.00 10.36
C VAL A 31 -3.34 3.70 10.22
N GLU A 32 -2.59 3.55 9.14
CA GLU A 32 -1.73 2.39 8.90
C GLU A 32 -0.33 2.86 8.49
N LEU A 33 0.69 2.28 9.11
CA LEU A 33 2.10 2.51 8.80
C LEU A 33 2.71 1.20 8.33
N VAL A 34 3.29 1.21 7.12
CA VAL A 34 3.85 0.01 6.49
C VAL A 34 5.27 0.25 6.03
N ALA A 35 6.16 -0.66 6.39
CA ALA A 35 7.52 -0.75 5.88
C ALA A 35 7.55 -1.70 4.67
N ASN A 36 7.50 -1.17 3.45
CA ASN A 36 7.56 -1.99 2.23
C ASN A 36 8.98 -2.14 1.69
N PHE A 37 9.25 -3.26 1.04
CA PHE A 37 10.46 -3.56 0.31
C PHE A 37 10.13 -4.02 -1.12
N LEU A 38 10.74 -3.37 -2.11
CA LEU A 38 10.67 -3.82 -3.50
C LEU A 38 11.39 -5.16 -3.65
N LEU A 39 10.63 -6.21 -3.94
CA LEU A 39 11.12 -7.57 -4.21
C LEU A 39 11.54 -7.73 -5.67
N MET A 40 10.84 -7.02 -6.56
CA MET A 40 11.16 -6.95 -7.98
C MET A 40 10.90 -5.53 -8.49
N LYS A 41 11.86 -4.99 -9.23
CA LYS A 41 11.73 -3.70 -9.92
C LYS A 41 12.08 -3.85 -11.40
N LYS A 42 11.06 -3.87 -12.25
CA LYS A 42 11.18 -3.79 -13.72
C LYS A 42 10.63 -2.45 -14.19
N GLU A 43 10.93 -2.08 -15.42
CA GLU A 43 10.56 -0.77 -16.00
C GLU A 43 9.06 -0.43 -15.88
N SER A 44 8.18 -1.42 -16.09
CA SER A 44 6.73 -1.21 -16.08
C SER A 44 6.00 -1.98 -14.98
N VAL A 45 6.71 -2.78 -14.17
CA VAL A 45 6.10 -3.62 -13.13
C VAL A 45 7.02 -3.68 -11.91
N GLU A 46 6.43 -3.46 -10.74
CA GLU A 46 7.09 -3.64 -9.46
C GLU A 46 6.29 -4.58 -8.59
N ILE A 47 6.98 -5.44 -7.84
CA ILE A 47 6.39 -6.28 -6.80
C ILE A 47 7.05 -5.88 -5.48
N TYR A 48 6.24 -5.72 -4.45
CA TYR A 48 6.71 -5.42 -3.11
C TYR A 48 6.07 -6.36 -2.08
N GLY A 49 6.77 -6.53 -0.97
CA GLY A 49 6.24 -7.11 0.24
C GLY A 49 6.51 -6.15 1.40
N GLY A 50 5.70 -6.18 2.44
CA GLY A 50 5.86 -5.29 3.57
C GLY A 50 5.36 -5.88 4.87
N PHE A 51 5.57 -5.09 5.93
CA PHE A 51 5.01 -5.34 7.25
C PHE A 51 4.69 -4.01 7.90
N GLY A 52 3.59 -3.94 8.62
CA GLY A 52 3.10 -2.71 9.22
C GLY A 52 2.13 -2.94 10.35
N GLY A 53 1.63 -1.84 10.89
CA GLY A 53 0.56 -1.83 11.89
C GLY A 53 -0.54 -0.88 11.47
N ARG A 54 -1.78 -1.21 11.84
CA ARG A 54 -2.98 -0.42 11.66
C ARG A 54 -3.66 -0.16 12.99
N VAL A 55 -4.17 1.06 13.17
CA VAL A 55 -4.99 1.48 14.31
C VAL A 55 -6.24 2.18 13.77
N GLY A 56 -7.43 1.84 14.31
CA GLY A 56 -8.71 2.40 13.89
C GLY A 56 -9.87 1.45 14.20
N ASP A 57 -10.71 1.14 13.20
CA ASP A 57 -11.87 0.24 13.36
C ASP A 57 -11.47 -1.22 13.62
N ILE A 58 -10.31 -1.65 13.09
CA ILE A 58 -9.74 -2.98 13.38
C ILE A 58 -8.24 -2.83 13.56
N ASP A 59 -7.77 -3.02 14.79
CA ASP A 59 -6.36 -2.90 15.11
C ASP A 59 -5.62 -4.19 14.77
N GLY A 60 -4.36 -4.05 14.35
CA GLY A 60 -3.53 -5.22 14.09
C GLY A 60 -2.31 -4.98 13.22
N LEU A 61 -1.62 -6.08 12.95
CA LEU A 61 -0.50 -6.16 12.02
C LEU A 61 -1.02 -6.29 10.60
N VAL A 62 -0.30 -5.68 9.65
CA VAL A 62 -0.61 -5.71 8.22
C VAL A 62 0.59 -6.25 7.46
N ILE A 63 0.36 -7.27 6.62
CA ILE A 63 1.44 -7.95 5.87
C ILE A 63 1.19 -7.87 4.37
N PRO A 64 1.40 -6.70 3.72
CA PRO A 64 1.03 -6.54 2.33
C PRO A 64 2.02 -7.24 1.38
N ILE A 65 1.46 -7.81 0.31
CA ILE A 65 2.17 -8.20 -0.91
C ILE A 65 1.43 -7.54 -2.06
N GLY A 66 2.11 -6.70 -2.83
CA GLY A 66 1.47 -5.93 -3.87
C GLY A 66 2.27 -5.78 -5.14
N LEU A 67 1.56 -5.32 -6.16
CA LEU A 67 2.02 -5.10 -7.52
C LEU A 67 1.68 -3.67 -7.93
N ASN A 68 2.66 -2.96 -8.46
CA ASN A 68 2.45 -1.68 -9.13
C ASN A 68 2.75 -1.85 -10.63
N ALA A 69 1.82 -1.47 -11.50
CA ALA A 69 1.96 -1.53 -12.95
C ALA A 69 1.92 -0.13 -13.56
N PHE A 70 2.91 0.21 -14.40
CA PHE A 70 3.06 1.52 -15.05
C PHE A 70 3.03 1.34 -16.57
N PRO A 71 1.83 1.24 -17.17
CA PRO A 71 1.69 0.88 -18.59
C PRO A 71 2.00 2.04 -19.55
N PHE A 72 2.04 3.27 -19.06
CA PHE A 72 2.27 4.46 -19.87
C PHE A 72 3.77 4.70 -20.12
N ALA A 73 4.10 5.49 -21.14
CA ALA A 73 5.49 5.82 -21.46
C ALA A 73 6.14 6.61 -20.32
N ARG A 74 5.44 7.65 -19.84
CA ARG A 74 5.79 8.35 -18.60
C ARG A 74 5.37 7.46 -17.44
N LYS A 75 6.33 7.03 -16.61
CA LYS A 75 6.12 6.08 -15.50
C LYS A 75 5.64 6.78 -14.22
N ASP A 76 4.92 7.88 -14.36
CA ASP A 76 4.34 8.68 -13.27
C ASP A 76 2.97 8.15 -12.84
N PHE A 77 2.16 7.63 -13.77
CA PHE A 77 0.85 7.09 -13.47
C PHE A 77 0.78 5.56 -13.68
N GLY A 78 0.11 4.87 -12.77
CA GLY A 78 -0.04 3.43 -12.81
C GLY A 78 -1.20 2.90 -11.98
N PHE A 79 -1.25 1.57 -11.93
CA PHE A 79 -2.23 0.81 -11.17
C PHE A 79 -1.56 0.10 -10.01
N HIS A 80 -2.31 -0.07 -8.94
CA HIS A 80 -1.88 -0.71 -7.71
C HIS A 80 -2.81 -1.87 -7.41
N PHE A 81 -2.25 -3.00 -7.00
CA PHE A 81 -2.97 -4.16 -6.51
C PHE A 81 -2.26 -4.68 -5.27
N GLU A 82 -2.98 -5.00 -4.21
CA GLU A 82 -2.40 -5.50 -2.97
C GLU A 82 -3.27 -6.60 -2.37
N LEU A 83 -2.60 -7.60 -1.82
CA LEU A 83 -3.18 -8.58 -0.92
C LEU A 83 -2.47 -8.46 0.43
N ALA A 84 -3.22 -8.25 1.50
CA ALA A 84 -2.68 -8.04 2.83
C ALA A 84 -3.49 -8.84 3.87
N PRO A 85 -2.92 -9.89 4.47
CA PRO A 85 -3.42 -10.41 5.73
C PRO A 85 -3.33 -9.31 6.80
N LEU A 86 -4.43 -9.16 7.54
CA LEU A 86 -4.47 -8.40 8.78
C LEU A 86 -4.68 -9.39 9.94
N VAL A 87 -3.83 -9.27 10.95
CA VAL A 87 -3.80 -10.17 12.12
C VAL A 87 -3.82 -9.32 13.39
N GLY A 88 -4.81 -9.53 14.25
CA GLY A 88 -5.04 -8.65 15.40
C GLY A 88 -6.41 -8.90 16.03
N ASP A 89 -7.24 -7.86 16.11
CA ASP A 89 -8.58 -7.96 16.69
C ASP A 89 -9.47 -8.92 15.89
N PHE A 90 -9.34 -8.88 14.56
CA PHE A 90 -9.97 -9.82 13.64
C PHE A 90 -8.99 -10.21 12.55
N ASP A 91 -8.87 -11.51 12.31
CA ASP A 91 -8.01 -12.05 11.26
C ASP A 91 -8.77 -12.09 9.93
N TYR A 92 -8.29 -11.34 8.93
CA TYR A 92 -8.89 -11.36 7.60
C TYR A 92 -7.88 -11.02 6.50
N LEU A 93 -8.23 -11.41 5.28
CA LEU A 93 -7.44 -11.14 4.08
C LEU A 93 -8.05 -9.95 3.32
N ARG A 94 -7.32 -8.84 3.25
CA ARG A 94 -7.73 -7.64 2.51
C ARG A 94 -7.14 -7.66 1.11
N GLY A 95 -7.99 -7.58 0.09
CA GLY A 95 -7.58 -7.28 -1.29
C GLY A 95 -7.88 -5.82 -1.63
N THR A 96 -6.95 -5.11 -2.26
CA THR A 96 -7.18 -3.76 -2.77
C THR A 96 -6.69 -3.62 -4.21
N PHE A 97 -7.34 -2.71 -4.94
CA PHE A 97 -6.89 -2.24 -6.24
C PHE A 97 -7.08 -0.72 -6.28
N GLY A 98 -6.27 -0.04 -7.08
CA GLY A 98 -6.36 1.41 -7.19
C GLY A 98 -5.40 1.98 -8.21
N ILE A 99 -5.26 3.29 -8.14
CA ILE A 99 -4.33 4.07 -8.96
C ILE A 99 -3.14 4.50 -8.13
N ARG A 100 -2.00 4.69 -8.78
CA ARG A 100 -0.77 5.19 -8.17
C ARG A 100 -0.21 6.31 -9.01
N TYR A 101 0.14 7.41 -8.35
CA TYR A 101 0.89 8.50 -8.96
C TYR A 101 2.27 8.61 -8.32
N ARG A 102 3.29 8.90 -9.12
CA ARG A 102 4.67 9.16 -8.71
C ARG A 102 5.04 10.56 -9.14
N PHE A 103 5.53 11.33 -8.18
CA PHE A 103 6.14 12.62 -8.42
C PHE A 103 7.56 12.37 -8.94
N ILE A 104 7.72 12.39 -10.26
CA ILE A 104 9.01 12.28 -10.95
C ILE A 104 9.33 13.66 -11.56
N ASP A 105 10.56 14.12 -11.36
CA ASP A 105 11.09 15.35 -11.97
C ASP A 105 11.35 15.16 -13.48
#